data_AF-A0A928BVT2-F1
#
_entry.id   AF-A0A928BVT2-F1
#
_cell.length_a   1.000
_cell.length_b   1.000
_cell.length_c   1.000
_cell.angle_alpha   90.00
_cell.angle_beta   90.00
_cell.angle_gamma   90.00
#
_symmetry.space_group_name_H-M   'P 1'
#
loop_
_entity.id
_entity.type
_entity.pdbx_description
1 polymer ?
#
loop_
_entity_poly.entity_id
_entity_poly.type
_entity_poly.pdbx_seq_one_letter_code
_entity_poly.pdbx_strand_id
1 'polypeptide(L)'
;MNEQFDIKKVKVYRTLEGTIFEAAALIILLSAWITSIIAQRLDTTDDWIGMGVFSIVIIVCLLCAYSPSHINLFNIPLRNIRQVELSIRMVRVLSVGLALMSLAIAIVGPNSPLMKVLSIGIVAVVGIIGFVFIYLIQKAK
;
A
#
# COMPACT_ATOMS: atom_id res chain seq x y z
N MET A 1 6.22 -15.24 -34.94
CA MET A 1 6.33 -13.79 -34.70
C MET A 1 5.98 -13.56 -33.24
N ASN A 2 6.97 -13.53 -32.34
CA ASN A 2 6.70 -13.32 -30.91
C ASN A 2 6.45 -11.84 -30.70
N GLU A 3 5.19 -11.44 -30.52
CA GLU A 3 4.87 -10.12 -29.99
C GLU A 3 5.52 -10.02 -28.60
N GLN A 4 6.64 -9.30 -28.50
CA GLN A 4 7.21 -8.95 -27.21
C GLN A 4 6.18 -8.11 -26.47
N PHE A 5 5.66 -8.65 -25.37
CA PHE A 5 4.77 -7.95 -24.47
C PHE A 5 5.43 -6.65 -24.01
N ASP A 6 4.85 -5.52 -24.42
CA ASP A 6 5.34 -4.19 -24.06
C ASP A 6 4.51 -3.63 -22.90
N ILE A 7 5.06 -3.73 -21.69
CA ILE A 7 4.45 -3.22 -20.45
C ILE A 7 4.08 -1.74 -20.57
N LYS A 8 4.83 -0.94 -21.35
CA LYS A 8 4.58 0.49 -21.51
C LYS A 8 3.28 0.78 -22.28
N LYS A 9 2.78 -0.19 -23.05
CA LYS A 9 1.51 -0.08 -23.78
C LYS A 9 0.29 -0.55 -22.97
N VAL A 10 0.50 -1.17 -21.81
CA VAL A 10 -0.59 -1.63 -20.94
C VAL A 10 -1.26 -0.43 -20.29
N LYS A 11 -2.43 -0.05 -20.80
CA LYS A 11 -3.30 0.95 -20.17
C LYS A 11 -4.06 0.30 -19.03
N VAL A 12 -3.84 0.79 -17.80
CA VAL A 12 -4.64 0.41 -16.64
C VAL A 12 -5.95 1.18 -16.70
N TYR A 13 -7.04 0.48 -17.01
CA TYR A 13 -8.37 1.06 -16.92
C TYR A 13 -8.79 1.18 -15.46
N ARG A 14 -9.53 2.24 -15.14
CA ARG A 14 -10.09 2.45 -13.80
C ARG A 14 -11.10 1.34 -13.52
N THR A 15 -10.77 0.43 -12.61
CA THR A 15 -11.66 -0.64 -12.17
C THR A 15 -12.40 -0.23 -10.91
N LEU A 16 -13.63 -0.74 -10.73
CA LEU A 16 -14.43 -0.50 -9.52
C LEU A 16 -13.67 -0.94 -8.26
N GLU A 17 -12.97 -2.08 -8.35
CA GLU A 17 -12.06 -2.59 -7.31
C GLU A 17 -10.95 -1.58 -6.95
N GLY A 18 -10.31 -0.96 -7.95
CA GLY A 18 -9.28 0.06 -7.72
C GLY A 18 -9.80 1.27 -6.97
N THR A 19 -10.97 1.77 -7.38
CA THR A 19 -11.63 2.89 -6.71
C THR A 19 -11.98 2.57 -5.26
N ILE A 20 -12.44 1.34 -4.96
CA ILE A 20 -12.71 0.92 -3.58
C ILE A 20 -11.44 0.95 -2.73
N PHE A 21 -10.33 0.40 -3.22
CA PHE A 21 -9.06 0.40 -2.48
C PHE A 21 -8.53 1.81 -2.22
N GLU A 22 -8.63 2.69 -3.21
CA GLU A 22 -8.24 4.11 -3.06
C GLU A 22 -9.12 4.84 -2.06
N ALA A 23 -10.44 4.63 -2.11
CA ALA A 23 -11.37 5.21 -1.16
C ALA A 23 -11.12 4.69 0.26
N ALA A 24 -10.87 3.39 0.43
CA ALA A 24 -10.54 2.79 1.71
C ALA A 24 -9.24 3.37 2.28
N ALA A 25 -8.17 3.45 1.47
CA ALA A 25 -6.91 4.06 1.87
C ALA A 25 -7.10 5.53 2.27
N LEU A 26 -7.89 6.29 1.52
CA LEU A 26 -8.20 7.69 1.83
C LEU A 26 -8.96 7.84 3.15
N ILE A 27 -10.00 7.03 3.39
CA ILE A 27 -10.78 7.06 4.63
C ILE A 27 -9.88 6.74 5.83
N ILE A 28 -9.06 5.70 5.74
CA ILE A 28 -8.12 5.31 6.80
C ILE A 28 -7.12 6.44 7.07
N LEU A 29 -6.56 7.04 6.01
CA LEU A 29 -5.61 8.14 6.13
C LEU A 29 -6.24 9.37 6.79
N LEU A 30 -7.48 9.71 6.42
CA LEU A 30 -8.23 10.79 7.07
C LEU A 30 -8.48 10.49 8.56
N SER A 31 -8.88 9.27 8.90
CA SER A 31 -9.03 8.86 10.30
C SER A 31 -7.71 8.99 11.07
N ALA A 32 -6.58 8.63 10.45
CA ALA A 32 -5.27 8.72 11.06
C ALA A 32 -4.86 10.20 11.32
N TRP A 33 -5.12 11.09 10.35
CA TRP A 33 -4.91 12.53 10.51
C TRP A 33 -5.80 13.14 11.59
N ILE A 34 -7.09 12.84 11.59
CA ILE A 34 -8.03 13.34 12.62
C ILE A 34 -7.56 12.92 14.01
N THR A 35 -7.21 11.64 14.17
CA THR A 35 -6.72 11.10 15.46
C THR A 35 -5.43 11.79 15.88
N SER A 36 -4.49 12.00 14.96
CA SER A 36 -3.22 12.68 15.25
C SER A 36 -3.43 14.13 15.68
N ILE A 37 -4.31 14.87 15.01
CA ILE A 37 -4.64 16.26 15.37
C ILE A 37 -5.27 16.34 16.77
N ILE A 38 -6.18 15.41 17.09
CA ILE A 38 -6.79 15.34 18.43
C ILE A 38 -5.73 15.01 19.48
N ALA A 39 -4.86 14.03 19.20
CA ALA A 39 -3.82 13.61 20.12
C ALA A 39 -2.78 14.71 20.39
N GLN A 40 -2.47 15.52 19.36
CA GLN A 40 -1.60 16.68 19.46
C GLN A 40 -2.24 17.80 20.30
N ARG A 41 -3.56 18.03 20.16
CA ARG A 41 -4.29 18.96 21.04
C ARG A 41 -4.36 18.52 22.50
N LEU A 42 -4.19 17.24 22.76
CA LEU A 42 -4.20 16.66 24.11
C LEU A 42 -2.77 16.48 24.68
N ASP A 43 -1.73 16.96 23.99
CA ASP A 43 -0.30 16.78 24.34
C ASP A 43 0.12 15.31 24.56
N THR A 44 -0.59 14.38 23.93
CA THR A 44 -0.36 12.93 24.12
C THR A 44 0.67 12.35 23.17
N THR A 45 0.77 12.89 21.95
CA THR A 45 1.70 12.43 20.90
C THR A 45 1.99 13.56 19.91
N ASP A 46 3.25 13.73 19.53
CA ASP A 46 3.70 14.83 18.66
C ASP A 46 4.46 14.35 17.41
N ASP A 47 3.99 13.26 16.80
CA ASP A 47 4.63 12.65 15.62
C ASP A 47 3.90 12.99 14.29
N TRP A 48 3.69 14.28 14.07
CA TRP A 48 3.10 14.81 12.84
C TRP A 48 4.01 14.63 11.62
N ILE A 49 5.33 14.57 11.83
CA ILE A 49 6.33 14.33 10.78
C ILE A 49 6.22 12.89 10.26
N GLY A 50 6.16 11.90 11.15
CA GLY A 50 5.97 10.50 10.77
C GLY A 50 4.70 10.30 9.95
N MET A 51 3.59 10.93 10.37
CA MET A 51 2.31 10.90 9.66
C MET A 51 2.38 11.51 8.24
N GLY A 52 3.12 12.61 8.09
CA GLY A 52 3.39 13.22 6.79
C GLY A 52 4.15 12.28 5.85
N VAL A 53 5.21 11.64 6.35
CA VAL A 53 6.01 10.67 5.58
C VAL A 53 5.16 9.48 5.14
N PHE A 54 4.38 8.89 6.04
CA PHE A 54 3.47 7.78 5.69
C PHE A 54 2.46 8.18 4.62
N SER A 55 1.86 9.36 4.73
CA SER A 55 0.92 9.88 3.74
C SER A 55 1.54 9.95 2.34
N ILE A 56 2.76 10.47 2.23
CA ILE A 56 3.47 10.57 0.95
C ILE A 56 3.74 9.18 0.38
N VAL A 57 4.23 8.23 1.20
CA VAL A 57 4.51 6.87 0.76
C VAL A 57 3.24 6.16 0.26
N ILE A 58 2.12 6.33 0.96
CA ILE A 58 0.83 5.74 0.56
C ILE A 58 0.37 6.30 -0.80
N ILE A 59 0.47 7.62 -0.98
CA ILE A 59 0.12 8.28 -2.24
C ILE A 59 1.01 7.79 -3.38
N VAL A 60 2.33 7.69 -3.15
CA VAL A 60 3.27 7.17 -4.15
C VAL A 60 2.93 5.71 -4.50
N CYS A 61 2.61 4.86 -3.52
CA CYS A 61 2.16 3.49 -3.79
C CYS A 61 0.90 3.48 -4.66
N LEU A 62 -0.11 4.30 -4.36
CA LEU A 62 -1.32 4.40 -5.16
C LEU A 62 -1.03 4.89 -6.58
N LEU A 63 -0.15 5.89 -6.75
CA LEU A 63 0.28 6.37 -8.06
C LEU A 63 1.05 5.30 -8.86
N CYS A 64 1.91 4.51 -8.20
CA CYS A 64 2.57 3.38 -8.82
C CYS A 64 1.57 2.33 -9.33
N ALA A 65 0.43 2.14 -8.65
CA ALA A 65 -0.63 1.25 -9.11
C ALA A 65 -1.28 1.71 -10.43
N TYR A 66 -1.20 3.00 -10.78
CA TYR A 66 -1.66 3.56 -12.06
C TYR A 66 -0.64 3.47 -13.19
N SER A 67 0.65 3.33 -12.87
CA SER A 67 1.74 3.24 -13.84
C SER A 67 2.52 1.93 -13.67
N PRO A 68 2.02 0.81 -14.24
CA PRO A 68 2.61 -0.51 -14.05
C PRO A 68 4.04 -0.62 -14.62
N SER A 69 4.43 0.28 -15.54
CA SER A 69 5.80 0.39 -16.04
C SER A 69 6.83 0.73 -14.96
N HIS A 70 6.40 1.32 -13.85
CA HIS A 70 7.24 1.64 -12.70
C HIS A 70 7.14 0.60 -11.57
N ILE A 71 6.24 -0.38 -11.69
CA ILE A 71 6.13 -1.50 -10.75
C ILE A 71 7.22 -2.51 -11.09
N ASN A 72 8.46 -2.24 -10.68
CA ASN A 72 9.54 -3.22 -10.71
C ASN A 72 9.61 -3.97 -9.37
N LEU A 73 8.52 -4.66 -9.02
CA LEU A 73 8.43 -5.46 -7.80
C LEU A 73 9.43 -6.63 -7.90
N PHE A 74 10.47 -6.60 -7.07
CA PHE A 74 11.45 -7.68 -6.90
C PHE A 74 12.16 -8.15 -8.19
N ASN A 75 12.32 -7.27 -9.17
CA ASN A 75 13.00 -7.59 -10.44
C ASN A 75 12.34 -8.76 -11.21
N ILE A 76 11.04 -8.99 -10.99
CA ILE A 76 10.29 -10.06 -11.66
C ILE A 76 9.84 -9.55 -13.04
N PRO A 77 10.28 -10.16 -14.16
CA PRO A 77 9.86 -9.73 -15.48
C PRO A 77 8.37 -10.05 -15.68
N LEU A 78 7.54 -9.00 -15.75
CA LEU A 78 6.12 -9.11 -16.08
C LEU A 78 5.99 -9.44 -17.58
N ARG A 79 5.53 -10.65 -17.90
CA ARG A 79 5.44 -11.15 -19.29
C ARG A 79 4.02 -11.28 -19.80
N ASN A 80 3.02 -11.13 -18.92
CA ASN A 80 1.61 -11.31 -19.26
C ASN A 80 0.74 -10.24 -18.58
N ILE A 81 -0.38 -9.87 -19.22
CA ILE A 81 -1.40 -8.93 -18.71
C ILE A 81 -1.90 -9.37 -17.33
N ARG A 82 -2.11 -10.67 -17.13
CA ARG A 82 -2.57 -11.22 -15.85
C ARG A 82 -1.58 -10.98 -14.70
N GLN A 83 -0.27 -11.03 -15.00
CA GLN A 83 0.77 -10.72 -14.00
C GLN A 83 0.76 -9.23 -13.64
N VAL A 84 0.53 -8.36 -14.63
CA VAL A 84 0.39 -6.91 -14.40
C VAL A 84 -0.82 -6.61 -13.52
N GLU A 85 -1.97 -7.21 -13.78
CA GLU A 85 -3.19 -7.02 -12.96
C GLU A 85 -2.96 -7.45 -11.50
N LEU A 86 -2.34 -8.62 -11.28
CA LEU A 86 -2.01 -9.11 -9.94
C LEU A 86 -1.01 -8.18 -9.22
N SER A 87 -0.03 -7.63 -9.93
CA SER A 87 0.93 -6.68 -9.36
C SER A 87 0.26 -5.36 -8.92
N ILE A 88 -0.69 -4.85 -9.71
CA ILE A 88 -1.46 -3.65 -9.38
C ILE A 88 -2.31 -3.91 -8.13
N ARG A 89 -2.98 -5.06 -8.05
CA ARG A 89 -3.73 -5.47 -6.85
C ARG A 89 -2.82 -5.53 -5.62
N MET A 90 -1.64 -6.13 -5.74
CA MET A 90 -0.67 -6.22 -4.65
C MET A 90 -0.26 -4.83 -4.13
N VAL A 91 0.07 -3.89 -5.02
CA VAL A 91 0.47 -2.52 -4.63
C VAL A 91 -0.69 -1.80 -3.92
N ARG A 92 -1.93 -1.99 -4.38
CA ARG A 92 -3.11 -1.42 -3.70
C ARG A 92 -3.30 -1.99 -2.30
N VAL A 93 -3.19 -3.32 -2.13
CA VAL A 93 -3.29 -3.94 -0.80
C VAL A 93 -2.17 -3.47 0.13
N LEU A 94 -0.95 -3.32 -0.41
CA LEU A 94 0.18 -2.79 0.35
C LEU A 94 -0.06 -1.35 0.80
N SER A 95 -0.63 -0.50 -0.05
CA SER A 95 -0.99 0.88 0.32
C SER A 95 -2.01 0.94 1.46
N VAL A 96 -3.01 0.05 1.46
CA VAL A 96 -3.98 -0.06 2.57
C VAL A 96 -3.31 -0.57 3.84
N GLY A 97 -2.40 -1.53 3.74
CA GLY A 97 -1.61 -2.02 4.87
C GLY A 97 -0.79 -0.91 5.53
N LEU A 98 -0.14 -0.06 4.72
CA LEU A 98 0.59 1.11 5.21
C LEU A 98 -0.34 2.16 5.84
N ALA A 99 -1.52 2.38 5.26
CA ALA A 99 -2.53 3.27 5.84
C ALA A 99 -3.01 2.78 7.23
N LEU A 100 -3.23 1.47 7.38
CA LEU A 100 -3.56 0.87 8.68
C LEU A 100 -2.42 1.03 9.69
N MET A 101 -1.17 0.90 9.24
CA MET A 101 -0.02 1.13 10.13
C MET A 101 0.05 2.58 10.60
N SER A 102 -0.19 3.55 9.70
CA SER A 102 -0.30 4.97 10.05
C SER A 102 -1.43 5.23 11.06
N LEU A 103 -2.60 4.63 10.88
CA LEU A 103 -3.71 4.74 11.85
C LEU A 103 -3.35 4.14 13.22
N ALA A 104 -2.69 2.98 13.24
CA ALA A 104 -2.24 2.36 14.48
C ALA A 104 -1.25 3.25 15.25
N ILE A 105 -0.30 3.89 14.54
CA ILE A 105 0.62 4.87 15.14
C ILE A 105 -0.16 6.05 15.72
N ALA A 106 -1.13 6.57 14.98
CA ALA A 106 -1.93 7.71 15.42
C ALA A 106 -2.74 7.43 16.69
N ILE A 107 -3.28 6.21 16.85
CA ILE A 107 -4.11 5.82 17.99
C ILE A 107 -3.27 5.50 19.23
N VAL A 108 -2.21 4.69 19.07
CA VAL A 108 -1.47 4.12 20.19
C VAL A 108 -0.23 4.94 20.55
N GLY A 109 0.26 5.74 19.60
CA GLY A 109 1.49 6.50 19.72
C GLY A 109 2.76 5.68 19.48
N PRO A 110 3.81 6.30 18.92
CA PRO A 110 5.00 5.61 18.42
C PRO A 110 5.84 4.94 19.53
N ASN A 111 5.80 5.48 20.75
CA ASN A 111 6.65 5.04 21.86
C ASN A 111 6.01 3.94 22.72
N SER A 112 4.77 3.57 22.45
CA SER A 112 4.06 2.58 23.25
C SER A 112 4.60 1.16 23.01
N PRO A 113 4.68 0.30 24.04
CA PRO A 113 5.08 -1.10 23.86
C PRO A 113 4.07 -1.86 22.97
N LEU A 114 2.81 -1.45 22.98
CA LEU A 114 1.75 -2.02 22.15
C LEU A 114 1.97 -1.73 20.65
N MET A 115 2.55 -0.58 20.29
CA MET A 115 2.91 -0.24 18.91
C MET A 115 3.96 -1.20 18.33
N LYS A 116 4.90 -1.70 19.14
CA LYS A 116 5.90 -2.69 18.68
C LYS A 116 5.22 -4.00 18.27
N VAL A 117 4.24 -4.45 19.05
CA VAL A 117 3.50 -5.68 18.75
C VAL A 117 2.61 -5.49 17.52
N LEU A 118 1.89 -4.35 17.45
CA LEU A 118 1.03 -4.04 16.30
C LEU A 118 1.81 -3.86 15.00
N SER A 119 2.96 -3.17 15.02
CA SER A 119 3.78 -2.99 13.81
C SER A 119 4.31 -4.33 13.29
N ILE A 120 4.80 -5.21 14.16
CA ILE A 120 5.22 -6.56 13.77
C ILE A 120 4.04 -7.35 13.18
N GLY A 121 2.86 -7.29 13.83
CA GLY A 121 1.65 -7.95 13.34
C GLY A 121 1.22 -7.47 11.96
N ILE A 122 1.16 -6.15 11.75
CA ILE A 122 0.79 -5.54 10.48
C ILE A 122 1.81 -5.88 9.39
N VAL A 123 3.11 -5.76 9.68
CA VAL A 123 4.19 -6.11 8.73
C VAL A 123 4.14 -7.60 8.38
N ALA A 124 3.88 -8.48 9.35
CA ALA A 124 3.73 -9.91 9.10
C ALA A 124 2.53 -10.20 8.19
N VAL A 125 1.37 -9.60 8.45
CA VAL A 125 0.16 -9.77 7.63
C VAL A 125 0.37 -9.24 6.21
N VAL A 126 0.90 -8.02 6.07
CA VAL A 126 1.21 -7.42 4.75
C VAL A 126 2.28 -8.24 4.02
N GLY A 127 3.28 -8.74 4.73
CA GLY A 127 4.33 -9.60 4.20
C GLY A 127 3.80 -10.94 3.69
N ILE A 128 2.93 -11.61 4.45
CA ILE A 128 2.27 -12.87 4.04
C ILE A 128 1.41 -12.62 2.79
N ILE A 129 0.60 -11.57 2.79
CA ILE A 129 -0.24 -11.22 1.65
C ILE A 129 0.64 -10.93 0.42
N GLY A 130 1.71 -10.14 0.59
CA GLY A 130 2.66 -9.84 -0.47
C GLY A 130 3.33 -11.10 -1.03
N PHE A 131 3.73 -12.04 -0.16
CA PHE A 131 4.29 -13.32 -0.57
C PHE A 131 3.30 -14.16 -1.38
N VAL A 132 2.03 -14.22 -0.96
CA VAL A 132 0.95 -14.89 -1.71
C VAL A 132 0.78 -14.28 -3.10
N PHE A 133 0.76 -12.94 -3.21
CA PHE A 133 0.68 -12.27 -4.51
C PHE A 133 1.89 -12.57 -5.39
N ILE A 134 3.12 -12.55 -4.85
CA ILE A 134 4.34 -12.90 -5.59
C ILE A 134 4.25 -14.33 -6.13
N TYR A 135 3.83 -15.28 -5.29
CA TYR A 135 3.64 -16.67 -5.70
C TYR A 135 2.59 -16.81 -6.82
N LEU A 136 1.46 -16.10 -6.70
CA LEU A 136 0.42 -16.09 -7.74
C LEU A 136 0.91 -15.45 -9.04
N ILE A 137 1.71 -14.38 -8.99
CA ILE A 137 2.30 -13.73 -10.16
C ILE A 137 3.26 -14.69 -10.88
N GLN A 138 4.11 -15.41 -10.14
CA GLN A 138 5.03 -16.39 -10.72
C GLN A 138 4.31 -17.58 -11.36
N LYS A 139 3.17 -18.00 -10.78
CA LYS A 139 2.37 -19.13 -11.26
C LYS A 139 1.41 -18.75 -12.39
N ALA A 140 1.04 -17.48 -12.52
CA ALA A 140 0.23 -16.97 -13.62
C ALA A 140 1.05 -17.01 -14.93
N LYS A 141 0.89 -18.12 -15.67
CA LYS A 141 1.34 -18.26 -17.07
C LYS A 141 0.26 -17.75 -18.00
#